data_AF-A0A182Y6D1-F1
#
_entry.id   AF-A0A182Y6D1-F1
#
_cell.length_a   1.000
_cell.length_b   1.000
_cell.length_c   1.000
_cell.angle_alpha   90.00
_cell.angle_beta   90.00
_cell.angle_gamma   90.00
#
_symmetry.space_group_name_H-M   'P 1'
#
loop_
_entity.id
_entity.type
_entity.pdbx_description
1 polymer ?
#
loop_
_entity_poly.entity_id
_entity_poly.type
_entity_poly.pdbx_seq_one_letter_code
_entity_poly.pdbx_strand_id
1 'polypeptide(L)'
;LFFLRLQRQNQSQTRHALLDLRRKAIPVDRQRQVLYELVEKFEKFPQEKAFAIEEGAIELLKELEHSTDPAITQHAKLGLALLGYVPALPSEGIRILSIDGGGIRGIIVMELLRKLERLTNRRIFDLFDLVCGVSTGAILVCALASEKGLTLAEGIHLYKKIAYKIFHRPSTLDKLSGASRLFSSHAYYDIELWESLLKRHVGYRRIIDTVMLPNVPKFCCVSTTVCDEQIDAHVFRNYTMPQNVQSVYAGSHTARLWEVVRASSAAPAYFGDFPLNGQLHQDGGILYNNPTTVAIHEAKCLWPNERIQCVVSFGTGRTRGKSNDGQKIISRKLLDQAALSSSWKTKFLRILDSATDTEAAHTVLSDLLPPGHYFRFNPYLTEFLSMVEVRPEKIAQLEKDTAMYYARNEDKFEQVADLLTRKRSIARKAYDVARHVFYR
;
A
#
# COMPACT_ATOMS: atom_id res chain seq x y z
N LEU A 1 -1.61 33.93 25.52
CA LEU A 1 -2.59 33.73 26.62
C LEU A 1 -3.81 32.91 26.20
N PHE A 2 -4.55 33.27 25.14
CA PHE A 2 -5.70 32.50 24.65
C PHE A 2 -5.35 31.06 24.27
N PHE A 3 -4.31 30.85 23.44
CA PHE A 3 -3.83 29.52 23.06
C PHE A 3 -3.43 28.64 24.26
N LEU A 4 -2.74 29.21 25.26
CA LEU A 4 -2.35 28.49 26.48
C LEU A 4 -3.57 28.09 27.33
N ARG A 5 -4.62 28.93 27.38
CA ARG A 5 -5.87 28.59 28.07
C ARG A 5 -6.61 27.47 27.34
N LEU A 6 -6.69 27.54 26.01
CA LEU A 6 -7.31 26.51 25.18
C LEU A 6 -6.58 25.16 25.32
N GLN A 7 -5.24 25.19 25.31
CA GLN A 7 -4.42 24.00 25.54
C GLN A 7 -4.65 23.39 26.92
N ARG A 8 -4.64 24.19 28.00
CA ARG A 8 -4.93 23.70 29.36
C ARG A 8 -6.33 23.10 29.49
N GLN A 9 -7.32 23.72 28.84
CA GLN A 9 -8.69 23.22 28.82
C GLN A 9 -8.77 21.87 28.08
N ASN A 10 -8.08 21.76 26.93
CA ASN A 10 -8.00 20.52 26.18
C ASN A 10 -7.31 19.43 26.99
N GLN A 11 -6.16 19.69 27.60
CA GLN A 11 -5.45 18.72 28.44
C GLN A 11 -6.31 18.24 29.61
N SER A 12 -7.01 19.16 30.28
CA SER A 12 -7.94 18.81 31.36
C SER A 12 -9.05 17.85 30.90
N GLN A 13 -9.71 18.16 29.77
CA GLN A 13 -10.72 17.28 29.18
C GLN A 13 -10.15 15.91 28.79
N THR A 14 -8.93 15.85 28.24
CA THR A 14 -8.26 14.60 27.88
C THR A 14 -8.04 13.75 29.13
N ARG A 15 -7.51 14.33 30.20
CA ARG A 15 -7.34 13.64 31.49
C ARG A 15 -8.68 13.15 32.04
N HIS A 16 -9.72 13.97 32.00
CA HIS A 16 -11.06 13.57 32.44
C HIS A 16 -11.62 12.38 31.64
N ALA A 17 -11.48 12.40 30.30
CA ALA A 17 -11.91 11.30 29.45
C ALA A 17 -11.15 9.99 29.77
N LEU A 18 -9.82 10.06 29.96
CA LEU A 18 -9.00 8.91 30.34
C LEU A 18 -9.40 8.36 31.72
N LEU A 19 -9.66 9.23 32.69
CA LEU A 19 -10.13 8.83 34.01
C LEU A 19 -11.52 8.19 33.96
N ASP A 20 -12.44 8.74 33.16
CA ASP A 20 -13.77 8.17 32.98
C ASP A 20 -13.70 6.78 32.35
N LEU A 21 -12.89 6.59 31.31
CA LEU A 21 -12.70 5.28 30.65
C LEU A 21 -12.03 4.23 31.55
N ARG A 22 -11.23 4.64 32.55
CA ARG A 22 -10.63 3.75 33.55
C ARG A 22 -11.62 3.26 34.61
N ARG A 23 -12.77 3.93 34.78
CA ARG A 23 -13.76 3.55 35.79
C ARG A 23 -14.47 2.28 35.35
N LYS A 24 -14.32 1.18 36.11
CA LYS A 24 -14.91 -0.14 35.79
C LYS A 24 -16.45 -0.19 35.73
N ALA A 25 -17.15 0.85 36.22
CA ALA A 25 -18.60 0.84 36.41
C ALA A 25 -19.37 1.78 35.46
N ILE A 26 -18.76 2.27 34.39
CA ILE A 26 -19.49 3.10 33.40
C ILE A 26 -20.35 2.24 32.47
N PRO A 27 -21.57 2.68 32.10
CA PRO A 27 -22.36 2.02 31.08
C PRO A 27 -21.62 1.96 29.74
N VAL A 28 -21.78 0.87 28.99
CA VAL A 28 -21.08 0.63 27.71
C VAL A 28 -21.32 1.76 26.70
N ASP A 29 -22.53 2.31 26.63
CA ASP A 29 -22.84 3.42 25.71
C ASP A 29 -22.10 4.71 26.06
N ARG A 30 -21.94 4.99 27.37
CA ARG A 30 -21.11 6.12 27.82
C ARG A 30 -19.64 5.86 27.53
N GLN A 31 -19.17 4.64 27.74
CA GLN A 31 -17.78 4.26 27.43
C GLN A 31 -17.47 4.44 25.94
N ARG A 32 -18.37 3.98 25.07
CA ARG A 32 -18.33 4.20 23.63
C ARG A 32 -18.22 5.70 23.33
N GLN A 33 -19.17 6.50 23.81
CA GLN A 33 -19.20 7.94 23.56
C GLN A 33 -17.90 8.65 23.97
N VAL A 34 -17.42 8.42 25.19
CA VAL A 34 -16.18 9.05 25.69
C VAL A 34 -14.97 8.62 24.85
N LEU A 35 -14.91 7.35 24.44
CA LEU A 35 -13.84 6.86 23.57
C LEU A 35 -13.90 7.51 22.18
N TYR A 36 -15.08 7.64 21.58
CA TYR A 36 -15.26 8.33 20.29
C TYR A 36 -14.76 9.78 20.36
N GLU A 37 -15.20 10.53 21.36
CA GLU A 37 -14.82 11.93 21.57
C GLU A 37 -13.30 12.07 21.79
N LEU A 38 -12.70 11.14 22.56
CA LEU A 38 -11.25 11.12 22.79
C LEU A 38 -10.46 10.84 21.51
N VAL A 39 -10.88 9.86 20.71
CA VAL A 39 -10.22 9.48 19.46
C VAL A 39 -10.34 10.60 18.42
N GLU A 40 -11.52 11.21 18.28
CA GLU A 40 -11.73 12.37 17.41
C GLU A 40 -10.83 13.55 17.80
N LYS A 41 -10.62 13.74 19.11
CA LYS A 41 -9.72 14.76 19.63
C LYS A 41 -8.27 14.52 19.22
N PHE A 42 -7.80 13.27 19.19
CA PHE A 42 -6.45 12.96 18.70
C PHE A 42 -6.26 13.36 17.23
N GLU A 43 -7.31 13.28 16.41
CA GLU A 43 -7.25 13.74 15.02
C GLU A 43 -7.23 15.26 14.92
N LYS A 44 -8.13 15.94 15.64
CA LYS A 44 -8.29 17.41 15.56
C LYS A 44 -7.13 18.18 16.20
N PHE A 45 -6.51 17.63 17.23
CA PHE A 45 -5.46 18.32 18.00
C PHE A 45 -4.21 17.44 18.16
N PRO A 46 -3.36 17.33 17.11
CA PRO A 46 -2.14 16.50 17.15
C PRO A 46 -1.19 16.82 18.30
N GLN A 47 -1.14 18.08 18.75
CA GLN A 47 -0.35 18.53 19.89
C GLN A 47 -0.76 17.90 21.22
N GLU A 48 -2.01 17.43 21.34
CA GLU A 48 -2.51 16.78 22.56
C GLU A 48 -2.09 15.31 22.65
N LYS A 49 -1.62 14.71 21.55
CA LYS A 49 -1.23 13.29 21.52
C LYS A 49 -0.10 12.98 22.49
N ALA A 50 0.92 13.84 22.55
CA ALA A 50 2.05 13.68 23.48
C ALA A 50 1.56 13.67 24.93
N PHE A 51 0.71 14.63 25.30
CA PHE A 51 0.10 14.69 26.63
C PHE A 51 -0.77 13.46 26.94
N ALA A 52 -1.59 13.01 25.98
CA ALA A 52 -2.42 11.82 26.16
C ALA A 52 -1.57 10.55 26.40
N ILE A 53 -0.44 10.42 25.68
CA ILE A 53 0.52 9.33 25.87
C ILE A 53 1.11 9.38 27.28
N GLU A 54 1.57 10.55 27.73
CA GLU A 54 2.10 10.75 29.09
C GLU A 54 1.09 10.42 30.19
N GLU A 55 -0.19 10.73 29.98
CA GLU A 55 -1.29 10.39 30.90
C GLU A 55 -1.70 8.90 30.83
N GLY A 56 -1.03 8.09 30.01
CA GLY A 56 -1.23 6.64 29.92
C GLY A 56 -2.38 6.22 29.01
N ALA A 57 -2.66 6.97 27.94
CA ALA A 57 -3.67 6.61 26.94
C ALA A 57 -3.35 5.31 26.21
N ILE A 58 -2.07 5.03 25.91
CA ILE A 58 -1.68 3.80 25.19
C ILE A 58 -2.07 2.55 25.98
N GLU A 59 -1.71 2.49 27.27
CA GLU A 59 -2.03 1.32 28.11
C GLU A 59 -3.53 1.13 28.27
N LEU A 60 -4.28 2.21 28.47
CA LEU A 60 -5.74 2.16 28.53
C LEU A 60 -6.36 1.64 27.22
N LEU A 61 -5.92 2.15 26.06
CA LEU A 61 -6.47 1.72 24.78
C LEU A 61 -6.10 0.26 24.46
N LYS A 62 -4.92 -0.22 24.88
CA LYS A 62 -4.56 -1.65 24.80
C LYS A 62 -5.49 -2.51 25.63
N GLU A 63 -5.88 -2.07 26.82
CA GLU A 63 -6.89 -2.78 27.63
C GLU A 63 -8.25 -2.81 26.93
N LEU A 64 -8.68 -1.66 26.38
CA LEU A 64 -9.97 -1.54 25.67
C LEU A 64 -10.01 -2.32 24.34
N GLU A 65 -8.88 -2.59 23.70
CA GLU A 65 -8.78 -3.46 22.52
C GLU A 65 -9.24 -4.90 22.82
N HIS A 66 -9.24 -5.32 24.09
CA HIS A 66 -9.71 -6.63 24.53
C HIS A 66 -11.17 -6.62 25.03
N SER A 67 -11.90 -5.53 24.80
CA SER A 67 -13.32 -5.42 25.16
C SER A 67 -14.18 -6.44 24.41
N THR A 68 -15.26 -6.90 25.04
CA THR A 68 -16.29 -7.71 24.37
C THR A 68 -17.12 -6.89 23.38
N ASP A 69 -17.05 -5.56 23.48
CA ASP A 69 -17.78 -4.65 22.61
C ASP A 69 -17.00 -4.35 21.31
N PRO A 70 -17.57 -4.66 20.12
CA PRO A 70 -16.87 -4.44 18.86
C PRO A 70 -16.56 -2.96 18.59
N ALA A 71 -17.46 -2.05 18.96
CA ALA A 71 -17.26 -0.63 18.71
C ALA A 71 -16.12 -0.07 19.57
N ILE A 72 -16.04 -0.46 20.84
CA ILE A 72 -14.92 -0.12 21.72
C ILE A 72 -13.61 -0.67 21.17
N THR A 73 -13.59 -1.95 20.78
CA THR A 73 -12.40 -2.59 20.22
C THR A 73 -11.89 -1.87 18.98
N GLN A 74 -12.79 -1.54 18.05
CA GLN A 74 -12.47 -0.83 16.81
C GLN A 74 -11.91 0.57 17.08
N HIS A 75 -12.56 1.35 17.95
CA HIS A 75 -12.12 2.71 18.25
C HIS A 75 -10.85 2.75 19.10
N ALA A 76 -10.63 1.75 19.95
CA ALA A 76 -9.35 1.57 20.64
C ALA A 76 -8.21 1.37 19.64
N LYS A 77 -8.39 0.50 18.63
CA LYS A 77 -7.41 0.30 17.54
C LYS A 77 -7.13 1.58 16.76
N LEU A 78 -8.16 2.34 16.43
CA LEU A 78 -8.01 3.63 15.75
C LEU A 78 -7.24 4.63 16.62
N GLY A 79 -7.58 4.75 17.91
CA GLY A 79 -6.87 5.58 18.86
C GLY A 79 -5.39 5.22 18.96
N LEU A 80 -5.07 3.93 19.11
CA LEU A 80 -3.69 3.42 19.12
C LEU A 80 -2.96 3.79 17.82
N ALA A 81 -3.58 3.59 16.66
CA ALA A 81 -2.99 3.93 15.38
C ALA A 81 -2.72 5.43 15.22
N LEU A 82 -3.57 6.30 15.77
CA LEU A 82 -3.41 7.76 15.74
C LEU A 82 -2.33 8.26 16.70
N LEU A 83 -2.16 7.60 17.84
CA LEU A 83 -1.10 7.87 18.82
C LEU A 83 0.28 7.33 18.39
N GLY A 84 0.38 6.68 17.23
CA GLY A 84 1.64 6.12 16.73
C GLY A 84 2.06 4.87 17.48
N TYR A 85 1.12 4.17 18.12
CA TYR A 85 1.41 2.91 18.78
C TYR A 85 1.73 1.82 17.75
N VAL A 86 2.84 1.14 17.99
CA VAL A 86 3.32 0.03 17.17
C VAL A 86 3.32 -1.24 18.02
N PRO A 87 2.51 -2.25 17.69
CA PRO A 87 2.46 -3.49 18.45
C PRO A 87 3.75 -4.30 18.28
N ALA A 88 4.03 -5.15 19.25
CA ALA A 88 5.10 -6.13 19.16
C ALA A 88 4.83 -7.13 18.01
N LEU A 89 5.90 -7.55 17.33
CA LEU A 89 5.79 -8.46 16.20
C LEU A 89 5.36 -9.86 16.65
N PRO A 90 4.47 -10.53 15.89
CA PRO A 90 4.08 -11.92 16.17
C PRO A 90 5.18 -12.93 15.81
N SER A 91 6.19 -12.51 15.05
CA SER A 91 7.27 -13.30 14.46
C SER A 91 8.65 -12.98 15.07
N GLU A 92 9.70 -13.56 14.48
CA GLU A 92 11.11 -13.38 14.88
C GLU A 92 11.73 -12.06 14.37
N GLY A 93 11.05 -11.40 13.44
CA GLY A 93 11.42 -10.13 12.85
C GLY A 93 10.35 -9.67 11.87
N ILE A 94 10.60 -8.55 11.22
CA ILE A 94 9.64 -7.86 10.35
C ILE A 94 9.47 -8.64 9.04
N ARG A 95 8.23 -8.97 8.68
CA ARG A 95 7.88 -9.58 7.39
C ARG A 95 7.25 -8.50 6.49
N ILE A 96 7.92 -8.19 5.39
CA ILE A 96 7.54 -7.09 4.49
C ILE A 96 7.07 -7.67 3.15
N LEU A 97 5.91 -7.20 2.67
CA LEU A 97 5.45 -7.42 1.31
C LEU A 97 5.56 -6.12 0.51
N SER A 98 6.18 -6.18 -0.66
CA SER A 98 6.25 -5.06 -1.60
C SER A 98 5.65 -5.47 -2.94
N ILE A 99 4.77 -4.63 -3.49
CA ILE A 99 4.06 -4.89 -4.74
C ILE A 99 4.26 -3.75 -5.72
N ASP A 100 4.85 -4.08 -6.86
CA ASP A 100 5.13 -3.15 -7.94
C ASP A 100 3.90 -2.63 -8.68
N GLY A 101 4.08 -1.52 -9.38
CA GLY A 101 3.15 -1.00 -10.39
C GLY A 101 3.29 -1.76 -11.71
N GLY A 102 2.30 -1.63 -12.60
CA GLY A 102 2.37 -2.27 -13.91
C GLY A 102 1.10 -2.38 -14.75
N GLY A 103 0.01 -1.71 -14.36
CA GLY A 103 -1.29 -1.81 -15.02
C GLY A 103 -1.82 -3.24 -15.01
N ILE A 104 -2.46 -3.68 -16.09
CA ILE A 104 -3.13 -4.98 -16.19
C ILE A 104 -2.23 -6.19 -15.83
N ARG A 105 -0.92 -6.03 -15.92
CA ARG A 105 0.07 -7.03 -15.51
C ARG A 105 0.05 -7.36 -14.02
N GLY A 106 -0.67 -6.59 -13.19
CA GLY A 106 -0.96 -6.96 -11.81
C GLY A 106 -1.63 -8.33 -11.63
N ILE A 107 -2.26 -8.87 -12.68
CA ILE A 107 -2.74 -10.26 -12.70
C ILE A 107 -1.63 -11.24 -12.32
N ILE A 108 -0.40 -11.01 -12.79
CA ILE A 108 0.78 -11.82 -12.43
C ILE A 108 0.92 -11.87 -10.90
N VAL A 109 0.96 -10.70 -10.27
CA VAL A 109 1.19 -10.59 -8.83
C VAL A 109 0.06 -11.25 -8.05
N MET A 110 -1.19 -10.99 -8.44
CA MET A 110 -2.34 -11.59 -7.76
C MET A 110 -2.35 -13.12 -7.88
N GLU A 111 -1.98 -13.67 -9.04
CA GLU A 111 -1.87 -15.12 -9.25
C GLU A 111 -0.74 -15.74 -8.42
N LEU A 112 0.43 -15.09 -8.34
CA LEU A 112 1.54 -15.57 -7.50
C LEU A 112 1.22 -15.46 -6.00
N LEU A 113 0.57 -14.38 -5.56
CA LEU A 113 0.10 -14.24 -4.18
C LEU A 113 -0.96 -15.31 -3.85
N ARG A 114 -1.84 -15.65 -4.80
CA ARG A 114 -2.82 -16.73 -4.64
C ARG A 114 -2.15 -18.09 -4.45
N LYS A 115 -1.00 -18.34 -5.10
CA LYS A 115 -0.20 -19.55 -4.85
C LYS A 115 0.38 -19.55 -3.43
N LEU A 116 0.89 -18.40 -2.97
CA LEU A 116 1.40 -18.25 -1.62
C LEU A 116 0.32 -18.45 -0.53
N GLU A 117 -0.90 -17.93 -0.74
CA GLU A 117 -2.02 -18.21 0.17
C GLU A 117 -2.34 -19.70 0.25
N ARG A 118 -2.27 -20.42 -0.88
CA ARG A 118 -2.50 -21.87 -0.91
C ARG A 118 -1.44 -22.65 -0.17
N LEU A 119 -0.16 -22.32 -0.38
CA LEU A 119 0.96 -22.99 0.29
C LEU A 119 0.93 -22.78 1.81
N THR A 120 0.54 -21.59 2.25
CA THR A 120 0.52 -21.23 3.68
C THR A 120 -0.81 -21.52 4.37
N ASN A 121 -1.87 -21.78 3.61
CA ASN A 121 -3.26 -21.83 4.07
C ASN A 121 -3.67 -20.61 4.93
N ARG A 122 -3.16 -19.43 4.57
CA ARG A 122 -3.40 -18.16 5.26
C ARG A 122 -3.62 -17.04 4.26
N ARG A 123 -4.32 -16.00 4.70
CA ARG A 123 -4.52 -14.81 3.87
C ARG A 123 -3.25 -14.00 3.80
N ILE A 124 -3.04 -13.28 2.69
CA ILE A 124 -1.85 -12.42 2.54
C ILE A 124 -1.70 -11.45 3.72
N PHE A 125 -2.80 -10.86 4.18
CA PHE A 125 -2.78 -9.92 5.30
C PHE A 125 -2.44 -10.56 6.67
N ASP A 126 -2.52 -11.88 6.80
CA ASP A 126 -2.08 -12.61 8.00
C ASP A 126 -0.58 -12.98 7.97
N LEU A 127 0.05 -12.87 6.79
CA LEU A 127 1.43 -13.32 6.56
C LEU A 127 2.46 -12.22 6.77
N PHE A 128 2.08 -10.95 6.62
CA PHE A 128 3.01 -9.82 6.60
C PHE A 128 2.67 -8.80 7.68
N ASP A 129 3.70 -8.17 8.23
CA ASP A 129 3.57 -7.13 9.26
C ASP A 129 3.45 -5.74 8.61
N LEU A 130 4.10 -5.56 7.46
CA LEU A 130 4.00 -4.36 6.62
C LEU A 130 3.77 -4.74 5.15
N VAL A 131 2.79 -4.10 4.51
CA VAL A 131 2.53 -4.22 3.07
C VAL A 131 2.69 -2.87 2.38
N CYS A 132 3.45 -2.81 1.29
CA CYS A 132 3.65 -1.59 0.52
C CYS A 132 3.27 -1.81 -0.95
N GLY A 133 2.42 -0.95 -1.50
CA GLY A 133 1.96 -1.03 -2.88
C GLY A 133 2.14 0.26 -3.65
N VAL A 134 2.41 0.16 -4.95
CA VAL A 134 2.41 1.30 -5.87
C VAL A 134 1.54 1.01 -7.08
N SER A 135 0.75 1.99 -7.52
CA SER A 135 -0.16 1.90 -8.66
C SER A 135 -1.05 0.66 -8.55
N THR A 136 -0.83 -0.37 -9.37
CA THR A 136 -1.57 -1.63 -9.28
C THR A 136 -1.39 -2.36 -7.95
N GLY A 137 -0.23 -2.25 -7.31
CA GLY A 137 -0.05 -2.70 -5.93
C GLY A 137 -0.96 -1.96 -4.95
N ALA A 138 -1.10 -0.65 -5.09
CA ALA A 138 -2.02 0.14 -4.26
C ALA A 138 -3.48 -0.26 -4.50
N ILE A 139 -3.88 -0.52 -5.76
CA ILE A 139 -5.21 -1.07 -6.09
C ILE A 139 -5.45 -2.37 -5.32
N LEU A 140 -4.51 -3.30 -5.37
CA LEU A 140 -4.64 -4.61 -4.71
C LEU A 140 -4.72 -4.46 -3.18
N VAL A 141 -3.79 -3.73 -2.58
CA VAL A 141 -3.74 -3.55 -1.12
C VAL A 141 -5.00 -2.86 -0.61
N CYS A 142 -5.43 -1.77 -1.23
CA CYS A 142 -6.65 -1.07 -0.82
C CYS A 142 -7.91 -1.91 -1.07
N ALA A 143 -7.95 -2.76 -2.09
CA ALA A 143 -9.06 -3.68 -2.31
C ALA A 143 -9.15 -4.75 -1.22
N LEU A 144 -8.00 -5.33 -0.80
CA LEU A 144 -7.93 -6.27 0.31
C LEU A 144 -8.29 -5.62 1.65
N ALA A 145 -7.93 -4.35 1.84
CA ALA A 145 -8.28 -3.55 3.03
C ALA A 145 -9.64 -2.85 2.93
N SER A 146 -10.44 -3.14 1.91
CA SER A 146 -11.78 -2.57 1.77
C SER A 146 -12.79 -3.25 2.70
N GLU A 147 -13.88 -2.56 3.02
CA GLU A 147 -14.96 -3.10 3.87
C GLU A 147 -15.59 -4.38 3.31
N LYS A 148 -15.48 -4.59 1.99
CA LYS A 148 -15.99 -5.79 1.33
C LYS A 148 -15.15 -7.03 1.65
N GLY A 149 -13.95 -6.88 2.22
CA GLY A 149 -13.09 -7.98 2.62
C GLY A 149 -12.76 -8.94 1.47
N LEU A 150 -12.55 -8.39 0.26
CA LEU A 150 -12.41 -9.20 -0.95
C LEU A 150 -11.31 -10.25 -0.80
N THR A 151 -11.61 -11.47 -1.23
CA THR A 151 -10.61 -12.52 -1.43
C THR A 151 -9.70 -12.19 -2.61
N LEU A 152 -8.47 -12.73 -2.63
CA LEU A 152 -7.60 -12.58 -3.80
C LEU A 152 -8.28 -13.08 -5.08
N ALA A 153 -9.04 -14.18 -5.00
CA ALA A 153 -9.77 -14.72 -6.13
C ALA A 153 -10.85 -13.75 -6.65
N GLU A 154 -11.65 -13.17 -5.75
CA GLU A 154 -12.63 -12.13 -6.11
C GLU A 154 -11.95 -10.87 -6.64
N GLY A 155 -10.82 -10.49 -6.04
CA GLY A 155 -9.97 -9.38 -6.46
C GLY A 155 -9.48 -9.55 -7.89
N ILE A 156 -8.98 -10.72 -8.27
CA ILE A 156 -8.54 -11.04 -9.64
C ILE A 156 -9.71 -10.90 -10.63
N HIS A 157 -10.85 -11.49 -10.31
CA HIS A 157 -12.03 -11.42 -11.18
C HIS A 157 -12.49 -9.96 -11.37
N LEU A 158 -12.58 -9.22 -10.27
CA LEU A 158 -12.98 -7.83 -10.28
C LEU A 158 -11.98 -6.96 -11.05
N TYR A 159 -10.68 -7.19 -10.85
CA TYR A 159 -9.61 -6.48 -11.52
C TYR A 159 -9.67 -6.66 -13.05
N LYS A 160 -9.82 -7.90 -13.52
CA LYS A 160 -10.02 -8.19 -14.96
C LYS A 160 -11.25 -7.51 -15.52
N LYS A 161 -12.38 -7.58 -14.80
CA LYS A 161 -13.64 -6.95 -15.21
C LYS A 161 -13.54 -5.43 -15.31
N ILE A 162 -12.90 -4.80 -14.31
CA ILE A 162 -12.67 -3.35 -14.29
C ILE A 162 -11.71 -2.95 -15.40
N ALA A 163 -10.59 -3.66 -15.56
CA ALA A 163 -9.62 -3.41 -16.61
C ALA A 163 -10.25 -3.48 -18.00
N TYR A 164 -11.05 -4.51 -18.26
CA TYR A 164 -11.82 -4.61 -19.51
C TYR A 164 -12.71 -3.38 -19.69
N LYS A 165 -13.49 -2.97 -18.69
CA LYS A 165 -14.36 -1.79 -18.80
C LYS A 165 -13.62 -0.47 -19.05
N ILE A 166 -12.45 -0.29 -18.47
CA ILE A 166 -11.68 0.96 -18.56
C ILE A 166 -10.89 1.03 -19.86
N PHE A 167 -10.26 -0.08 -20.26
CA PHE A 167 -9.34 -0.11 -21.38
C PHE A 167 -9.98 -0.55 -22.70
N HIS A 168 -11.17 -1.17 -22.65
CA HIS A 168 -11.95 -1.46 -23.85
C HIS A 168 -12.57 -0.17 -24.39
N ARG A 169 -12.11 0.24 -25.58
CA ARG A 169 -12.72 1.35 -26.32
C ARG A 169 -14.11 0.90 -26.82
N PRO A 170 -15.17 1.73 -26.72
CA PRO A 170 -16.31 1.54 -27.60
C PRO A 170 -15.84 1.68 -29.05
N SER A 171 -16.16 0.70 -29.89
CA SER A 171 -15.85 0.72 -31.32
C SER A 171 -16.35 2.01 -31.99
N THR A 172 -15.64 2.37 -33.06
CA THR A 172 -15.71 3.55 -33.97
C THR A 172 -17.04 4.23 -34.30
N LEU A 173 -18.20 3.75 -33.86
CA LEU A 173 -19.52 4.31 -34.18
C LEU A 173 -19.89 5.57 -33.36
N ASP A 174 -19.32 5.78 -32.18
CA ASP A 174 -19.57 6.99 -31.36
C ASP A 174 -18.70 8.21 -31.75
N LYS A 175 -17.84 8.08 -32.76
CA LYS A 175 -16.97 9.19 -33.20
C LYS A 175 -17.73 10.32 -33.90
N LEU A 176 -18.96 10.09 -34.35
CA LEU A 176 -19.74 11.07 -35.11
C LEU A 176 -20.59 12.01 -34.24
N SER A 177 -20.78 11.73 -32.95
CA SER A 177 -21.58 12.58 -32.04
C SER A 177 -20.74 13.41 -31.05
N GLY A 178 -19.43 13.21 -31.00
CA GLY A 178 -18.55 13.69 -29.92
C GLY A 178 -17.56 14.81 -30.26
N ALA A 179 -17.76 15.57 -31.35
CA ALA A 179 -16.84 16.62 -31.77
C ALA A 179 -16.69 17.81 -30.78
N SER A 180 -17.49 17.85 -29.71
CA SER A 180 -17.48 18.92 -28.70
C SER A 180 -16.71 18.61 -27.40
N ARG A 181 -16.17 17.40 -27.20
CA ARG A 181 -15.40 17.05 -25.97
C ARG A 181 -13.88 17.10 -26.11
N LEU A 182 -13.39 17.52 -27.28
CA LEU A 182 -11.98 17.35 -27.68
C LEU A 182 -11.00 18.38 -27.11
N PHE A 183 -11.41 19.27 -26.19
CA PHE A 183 -10.56 20.41 -25.80
C PHE A 183 -10.38 20.70 -24.30
N SER A 184 -10.58 19.73 -23.39
CA SER A 184 -10.39 20.05 -21.96
C SER A 184 -10.02 18.91 -21.00
N SER A 185 -9.44 17.79 -21.45
CA SER A 185 -8.85 16.81 -20.52
C SER A 185 -7.66 16.08 -21.14
N HIS A 186 -6.47 16.21 -20.54
CA HIS A 186 -5.22 15.56 -20.96
C HIS A 186 -5.15 14.05 -20.64
N ALA A 187 -6.26 13.41 -20.27
CA ALA A 187 -6.34 11.98 -19.98
C ALA A 187 -6.89 11.17 -21.17
N TYR A 188 -6.27 10.02 -21.44
CA TYR A 188 -6.65 9.13 -22.54
C TYR A 188 -7.85 8.23 -22.20
N TYR A 189 -8.11 7.98 -20.91
CA TYR A 189 -9.24 7.18 -20.43
C TYR A 189 -10.24 8.00 -19.64
N ASP A 190 -11.46 7.48 -19.52
CA ASP A 190 -12.56 8.08 -18.77
C ASP A 190 -12.26 8.07 -17.25
N ILE A 191 -11.87 9.25 -16.74
CA ILE A 191 -11.55 9.47 -15.33
C ILE A 191 -12.80 9.29 -14.46
N GLU A 192 -13.96 9.77 -14.92
CA GLU A 192 -15.20 9.70 -14.14
C GLU A 192 -15.64 8.25 -13.96
N LEU A 193 -15.56 7.45 -15.03
CA LEU A 193 -15.78 6.01 -14.96
C LEU A 193 -14.79 5.37 -13.99
N TRP A 194 -13.49 5.68 -14.09
CA TRP A 194 -12.48 5.12 -13.19
C TRP A 194 -12.78 5.42 -11.73
N GLU A 195 -13.02 6.69 -11.40
CA GLU A 195 -13.35 7.11 -10.04
C GLU A 195 -14.65 6.47 -9.54
N SER A 196 -15.68 6.37 -10.39
CA SER A 196 -16.94 5.72 -10.01
C SER A 196 -16.74 4.25 -9.66
N LEU A 197 -15.86 3.54 -10.39
CA LEU A 197 -15.52 2.15 -10.12
C LEU A 197 -14.72 2.03 -8.82
N LEU A 198 -13.76 2.93 -8.57
CA LEU A 198 -13.01 2.96 -7.32
C LEU A 198 -13.92 3.23 -6.11
N LYS A 199 -14.78 4.26 -6.20
CA LYS A 199 -15.77 4.60 -5.17
C LYS A 199 -16.72 3.44 -4.89
N ARG A 200 -17.15 2.72 -5.93
CA ARG A 200 -18.04 1.55 -5.81
C ARG A 200 -17.37 0.33 -5.21
N HIS A 201 -16.13 0.04 -5.57
CA HIS A 201 -15.49 -1.23 -5.26
C HIS A 201 -14.53 -1.18 -4.08
N VAL A 202 -13.77 -0.09 -3.94
CA VAL A 202 -12.80 0.13 -2.85
C VAL A 202 -13.46 0.89 -1.69
N GLY A 203 -14.31 1.88 -2.00
CA GLY A 203 -15.11 2.59 -1.01
C GLY A 203 -14.48 3.87 -0.44
N TYR A 204 -15.18 4.48 0.51
CA TYR A 204 -14.91 5.81 1.06
C TYR A 204 -14.22 5.80 2.43
N ARG A 205 -13.94 4.62 2.98
CA ARG A 205 -13.20 4.47 4.24
C ARG A 205 -11.85 5.18 4.14
N ARG A 206 -11.45 5.91 5.19
CA ARG A 206 -10.11 6.51 5.23
C ARG A 206 -9.06 5.42 5.39
N ILE A 207 -7.86 5.64 4.87
CA ILE A 207 -6.79 4.66 5.00
C ILE A 207 -6.48 4.35 6.47
N ILE A 208 -6.49 5.34 7.37
CA ILE A 208 -6.31 5.12 8.82
C ILE A 208 -7.42 4.26 9.44
N ASP A 209 -8.66 4.39 8.97
CA ASP A 209 -9.83 3.67 9.49
C ASP A 209 -9.82 2.18 9.16
N THR A 210 -8.90 1.73 8.29
CA THR A 210 -8.73 0.30 7.98
C THR A 210 -8.17 -0.50 9.15
N VAL A 211 -7.52 0.15 10.13
CA VAL A 211 -7.06 -0.51 11.36
C VAL A 211 -8.20 -1.05 12.23
N MET A 212 -9.42 -0.54 12.00
CA MET A 212 -10.63 -1.05 12.66
C MET A 212 -11.11 -2.38 12.06
N LEU A 213 -10.66 -2.72 10.85
CA LEU A 213 -11.02 -3.98 10.21
C LEU A 213 -10.19 -5.13 10.81
N PRO A 214 -10.74 -6.36 10.87
CA PRO A 214 -10.00 -7.50 11.36
C PRO A 214 -8.83 -7.83 10.42
N ASN A 215 -7.71 -8.25 11.01
CA ASN A 215 -6.56 -8.80 10.30
C ASN A 215 -5.98 -7.89 9.21
N VAL A 216 -6.06 -6.56 9.35
CA VAL A 216 -5.38 -5.63 8.45
C VAL A 216 -3.99 -5.30 9.01
N PRO A 217 -2.89 -5.61 8.32
CA PRO A 217 -1.54 -5.27 8.77
C PRO A 217 -1.29 -3.78 8.63
N LYS A 218 -0.11 -3.32 9.07
CA LYS A 218 0.35 -2.00 8.65
C LYS A 218 0.50 -2.02 7.12
N PHE A 219 -0.01 -1.02 6.43
CA PHE A 219 0.22 -0.90 5.01
C PHE A 219 0.35 0.56 4.57
N CYS A 220 1.03 0.73 3.45
CA CYS A 220 1.19 2.01 2.82
C CYS A 220 1.14 1.92 1.28
N CYS A 221 0.72 3.03 0.66
CA CYS A 221 0.64 3.17 -0.78
C CYS A 221 1.43 4.39 -1.24
N VAL A 222 2.19 4.25 -2.33
CA VAL A 222 3.09 5.30 -2.82
C VAL A 222 2.46 6.03 -4.01
N SER A 223 2.46 7.35 -3.98
CA SER A 223 2.23 8.21 -5.14
C SER A 223 3.40 9.17 -5.32
N THR A 224 3.43 9.88 -6.44
CA THR A 224 4.37 10.98 -6.68
C THR A 224 3.61 12.29 -6.53
N THR A 225 4.11 13.24 -5.77
CA THR A 225 3.58 14.61 -5.71
C THR A 225 4.43 15.53 -6.54
N VAL A 226 3.78 16.43 -7.27
CA VAL A 226 4.42 17.53 -7.99
C VAL A 226 4.21 18.79 -7.15
N CYS A 227 5.28 19.33 -6.58
CA CYS A 227 5.29 20.62 -5.90
C CYS A 227 6.27 21.54 -6.64
N ASP A 228 5.75 22.58 -7.26
CA ASP A 228 6.50 23.53 -8.08
C ASP A 228 7.32 22.84 -9.19
N GLU A 229 8.63 22.73 -9.01
CA GLU A 229 9.61 22.17 -9.95
C GLU A 229 10.16 20.80 -9.49
N GLN A 230 9.77 20.30 -8.32
CA GLN A 230 10.27 19.06 -7.76
C GLN A 230 9.19 17.98 -7.69
N ILE A 231 9.62 16.75 -7.95
CA ILE A 231 8.81 15.56 -7.80
C ILE A 231 9.30 14.77 -6.58
N ASP A 232 8.38 14.49 -5.67
CA ASP A 232 8.67 13.75 -4.44
C ASP A 232 7.73 12.58 -4.27
N ALA A 233 8.15 11.58 -3.49
CA ALA A 233 7.27 10.50 -3.10
C ALA A 233 6.37 10.90 -1.93
N HIS A 234 5.09 10.58 -2.05
CA HIS A 234 4.10 10.72 -1.01
C HIS A 234 3.57 9.34 -0.60
N VAL A 235 3.55 9.08 0.70
CA VAL A 235 3.22 7.77 1.25
C VAL A 235 1.92 7.86 2.06
N PHE A 236 0.85 7.27 1.51
CA PHE A 236 -0.40 7.10 2.23
C PHE A 236 -0.28 5.94 3.21
N ARG A 237 -0.64 6.12 4.49
CA ARG A 237 -0.40 5.13 5.57
C ARG A 237 -1.67 4.84 6.34
N ASN A 238 -1.86 3.58 6.77
CA ASN A 238 -2.87 3.25 7.78
C ASN A 238 -2.31 3.34 9.22
N TYR A 239 -1.27 4.14 9.42
CA TYR A 239 -0.63 4.36 10.71
C TYR A 239 -0.06 5.78 10.78
N THR A 240 0.11 6.28 12.01
CA THR A 240 0.97 7.43 12.28
C THR A 240 2.33 6.95 12.76
N MET A 241 3.35 7.80 12.61
CA MET A 241 4.69 7.49 13.11
C MET A 241 4.71 7.53 14.65
N PRO A 242 5.54 6.70 15.30
CA PRO A 242 5.80 6.82 16.73
C PRO A 242 6.26 8.23 17.12
N GLN A 243 6.09 8.58 18.40
CA GLN A 243 6.56 9.87 18.91
C GLN A 243 8.06 10.05 18.65
N ASN A 244 8.44 11.24 18.19
CA ASN A 244 9.82 11.60 17.82
C ASN A 244 10.42 10.82 16.64
N VAL A 245 9.60 10.09 15.87
CA VAL A 245 10.02 9.45 14.62
C VAL A 245 9.41 10.19 13.44
N GLN A 246 10.23 10.48 12.44
CA GLN A 246 9.78 11.05 11.17
C GLN A 246 10.28 10.20 10.02
N SER A 247 9.41 9.99 9.03
CA SER A 247 9.82 9.39 7.77
C SER A 247 10.40 10.47 6.86
N VAL A 248 11.37 10.09 6.04
CA VAL A 248 11.91 10.95 4.98
C VAL A 248 10.86 11.23 3.90
N TYR A 249 9.85 10.37 3.78
CA TYR A 249 8.77 10.55 2.83
C TYR A 249 7.62 11.30 3.46
N ALA A 250 7.22 12.39 2.80
CA ALA A 250 5.96 13.05 3.08
C ALA A 250 4.81 12.03 3.01
N GLY A 251 3.72 12.31 3.72
CA GLY A 251 2.54 11.50 3.53
C GLY A 251 1.38 11.84 4.44
N SER A 252 0.32 11.05 4.28
CA SER A 252 -0.95 11.30 4.93
C SER A 252 -1.67 10.01 5.30
N HIS A 253 -2.63 10.11 6.21
CA HIS A 253 -3.44 8.98 6.67
C HIS A 253 -4.95 9.31 6.62
N THR A 254 -5.31 10.50 6.16
CA THR A 254 -6.69 11.02 6.12
C THR A 254 -7.43 10.74 4.82
N ALA A 255 -6.69 10.42 3.75
CA ALA A 255 -7.26 10.15 2.43
C ALA A 255 -8.14 8.89 2.44
N ARG A 256 -9.20 8.91 1.64
CA ARG A 256 -10.07 7.75 1.42
C ARG A 256 -9.39 6.72 0.54
N LEU A 257 -9.70 5.45 0.70
CA LEU A 257 -9.04 4.38 -0.07
C LEU A 257 -9.18 4.59 -1.59
N TRP A 258 -10.34 5.04 -2.09
CA TRP A 258 -10.49 5.35 -3.52
C TRP A 258 -9.59 6.52 -3.97
N GLU A 259 -9.35 7.52 -3.12
CA GLU A 259 -8.46 8.66 -3.38
C GLU A 259 -7.00 8.21 -3.39
N VAL A 260 -6.62 7.35 -2.43
CA VAL A 260 -5.28 6.74 -2.37
C VAL A 260 -4.96 5.97 -3.65
N VAL A 261 -5.91 5.14 -4.10
CA VAL A 261 -5.74 4.37 -5.34
C VAL A 261 -5.67 5.32 -6.55
N ARG A 262 -6.58 6.29 -6.63
CA ARG A 262 -6.62 7.26 -7.74
C ARG A 262 -5.33 8.08 -7.84
N ALA A 263 -4.76 8.49 -6.70
CA ALA A 263 -3.49 9.20 -6.61
C ALA A 263 -2.31 8.31 -7.04
N SER A 264 -2.23 7.09 -6.49
CA SER A 264 -1.13 6.15 -6.75
C SER A 264 -1.12 5.61 -8.19
N SER A 265 -2.28 5.53 -8.85
CA SER A 265 -2.44 5.06 -10.22
C SER A 265 -2.65 6.18 -11.25
N ALA A 266 -2.36 7.44 -10.90
CA ALA A 266 -2.54 8.61 -11.75
C ALA A 266 -1.47 8.68 -12.85
N ALA A 267 -1.41 7.66 -13.72
CA ALA A 267 -0.37 7.56 -14.73
C ALA A 267 -0.50 8.71 -15.74
N PRO A 268 0.55 9.55 -15.90
CA PRO A 268 0.60 10.58 -16.92
C PRO A 268 0.20 10.05 -18.29
N ALA A 269 -0.58 10.86 -19.03
CA ALA A 269 -1.21 10.52 -20.31
C ALA A 269 -2.33 9.45 -20.28
N TYR A 270 -2.49 8.67 -19.21
CA TYR A 270 -3.58 7.69 -19.11
C TYR A 270 -4.77 8.21 -18.32
N PHE A 271 -4.55 8.57 -17.05
CA PHE A 271 -5.62 8.99 -16.14
C PHE A 271 -5.50 10.47 -15.74
N GLY A 272 -4.40 11.12 -16.07
CA GLY A 272 -4.15 12.51 -15.66
C GLY A 272 -3.93 12.64 -14.15
N ASP A 273 -3.39 13.80 -13.79
CA ASP A 273 -3.01 14.14 -12.42
C ASP A 273 -4.24 14.21 -11.51
N PHE A 274 -4.03 13.98 -10.22
CA PHE A 274 -5.10 13.95 -9.22
C PHE A 274 -4.84 14.96 -8.09
N PRO A 275 -5.58 16.07 -8.03
CA PRO A 275 -5.47 17.02 -6.94
C PRO A 275 -6.10 16.45 -5.66
N LEU A 276 -5.33 16.43 -4.56
CA LEU A 276 -5.79 15.98 -3.25
C LEU A 276 -5.12 16.81 -2.16
N ASN A 277 -5.91 17.39 -1.25
CA ASN A 277 -5.41 18.16 -0.10
C ASN A 277 -4.37 19.24 -0.45
N GLY A 278 -4.55 19.93 -1.59
CA GLY A 278 -3.62 20.98 -2.05
C GLY A 278 -2.35 20.47 -2.72
N GLN A 279 -2.20 19.16 -2.92
CA GLN A 279 -1.09 18.55 -3.65
C GLN A 279 -1.57 17.94 -4.96
N LEU A 280 -0.72 17.98 -5.99
CA LEU A 280 -0.99 17.34 -7.27
C LEU A 280 -0.31 15.97 -7.32
N HIS A 281 -1.09 14.90 -7.37
CA HIS A 281 -0.58 13.53 -7.38
C HIS A 281 -0.50 12.94 -8.79
N GLN A 282 0.57 12.19 -9.02
CA GLN A 282 0.85 11.37 -10.19
C GLN A 282 1.18 9.94 -9.75
N ASP A 283 1.22 9.02 -10.73
CA ASP A 283 1.53 7.62 -10.46
C ASP A 283 2.86 7.47 -9.71
N GLY A 284 2.84 6.69 -8.62
CA GLY A 284 4.03 6.45 -7.82
C GLY A 284 5.12 5.68 -8.57
N GLY A 285 4.76 5.00 -9.66
CA GLY A 285 5.67 4.31 -10.55
C GLY A 285 6.65 5.23 -11.29
N ILE A 286 6.39 6.54 -11.33
CA ILE A 286 7.34 7.53 -11.88
C ILE A 286 8.67 7.49 -11.12
N LEU A 287 8.61 7.48 -9.78
CA LEU A 287 9.80 7.49 -8.93
C LEU A 287 10.10 6.11 -8.33
N TYR A 288 9.08 5.39 -7.87
CA TYR A 288 9.22 4.17 -7.08
C TYR A 288 8.30 3.06 -7.59
N ASN A 289 8.53 2.57 -8.83
CA ASN A 289 7.74 1.43 -9.33
C ASN A 289 8.00 0.13 -8.56
N ASN A 290 9.18 -0.04 -7.98
CA ASN A 290 9.45 -1.06 -6.97
C ASN A 290 9.55 -0.36 -5.61
N PRO A 291 8.50 -0.38 -4.78
CA PRO A 291 8.47 0.39 -3.54
C PRO A 291 9.18 -0.33 -2.38
N THR A 292 10.05 -1.31 -2.65
CA THR A 292 10.71 -2.11 -1.59
C THR A 292 11.59 -1.25 -0.68
N THR A 293 12.31 -0.27 -1.23
CA THR A 293 13.14 0.65 -0.44
C THR A 293 12.29 1.52 0.48
N VAL A 294 11.16 2.04 -0.03
CA VAL A 294 10.17 2.77 0.76
C VAL A 294 9.62 1.89 1.88
N ALA A 295 9.27 0.64 1.57
CA ALA A 295 8.74 -0.33 2.54
C ALA A 295 9.75 -0.63 3.66
N ILE A 296 11.03 -0.83 3.34
CA ILE A 296 12.09 -1.07 4.32
C ILE A 296 12.29 0.15 5.22
N HIS A 297 12.32 1.34 4.63
CA HIS A 297 12.43 2.60 5.38
C HIS A 297 11.27 2.76 6.37
N GLU A 298 10.04 2.59 5.90
CA GLU A 298 8.83 2.66 6.73
C GLU A 298 8.83 1.60 7.84
N ALA A 299 9.25 0.37 7.53
CA ALA A 299 9.39 -0.69 8.52
C ALA A 299 10.40 -0.32 9.62
N LYS A 300 11.52 0.33 9.26
CA LYS A 300 12.53 0.77 10.21
C LYS A 300 12.11 2.00 11.02
N CYS A 301 11.23 2.85 10.50
CA CYS A 301 10.58 3.88 11.31
C CYS A 301 9.64 3.27 12.36
N LEU A 302 8.89 2.23 11.99
CA LEU A 302 7.94 1.57 12.90
C LEU A 302 8.63 0.67 13.93
N TRP A 303 9.63 -0.10 13.51
CA TRP A 303 10.34 -1.08 14.33
C TRP A 303 11.87 -0.91 14.20
N PRO A 304 12.46 0.18 14.74
CA PRO A 304 13.87 0.52 14.53
C PRO A 304 14.83 -0.58 15.01
N ASN A 305 14.50 -1.20 16.14
CA ASN A 305 15.34 -2.21 16.79
C ASN A 305 15.03 -3.66 16.35
N GLU A 306 14.05 -3.87 15.47
CA GLU A 306 13.70 -5.21 15.00
C GLU A 306 14.47 -5.55 13.73
N ARG A 307 14.91 -6.80 13.63
CA ARG A 307 15.52 -7.31 12.39
C ARG A 307 14.45 -7.52 11.32
N ILE A 308 14.84 -7.37 10.06
CA ILE A 308 14.01 -7.78 8.93
C ILE A 308 14.13 -9.30 8.82
N GLN A 309 13.03 -10.01 8.95
CA GLN A 309 12.99 -11.47 8.81
C GLN A 309 12.94 -11.86 7.33
N CYS A 310 12.04 -11.22 6.57
CA CYS A 310 12.01 -11.40 5.12
C CYS A 310 11.33 -10.22 4.44
N VAL A 311 11.77 -9.95 3.21
CA VAL A 311 11.17 -9.01 2.27
C VAL A 311 10.78 -9.81 1.03
N VAL A 312 9.48 -9.83 0.73
CA VAL A 312 8.94 -10.48 -0.45
C VAL A 312 8.45 -9.41 -1.40
N SER A 313 9.07 -9.32 -2.57
CA SER A 313 8.83 -8.27 -3.56
C SER A 313 8.31 -8.89 -4.86
N PHE A 314 7.11 -8.49 -5.28
CA PHE A 314 6.47 -8.98 -6.50
C PHE A 314 6.48 -7.92 -7.60
N GLY A 315 7.15 -8.26 -8.70
CA GLY A 315 7.17 -7.49 -9.94
C GLY A 315 6.03 -7.87 -10.89
N THR A 316 5.65 -6.94 -11.75
CA THR A 316 4.60 -7.10 -12.77
C THR A 316 5.14 -7.63 -14.11
N GLY A 317 6.21 -8.42 -14.06
CA GLY A 317 6.81 -9.07 -15.22
C GLY A 317 7.80 -8.20 -15.98
N ARG A 318 8.85 -8.84 -16.51
CA ARG A 318 9.92 -8.23 -17.28
C ARG A 318 10.04 -8.89 -18.64
N THR A 319 10.30 -8.09 -19.67
CA THR A 319 10.63 -8.62 -21.01
C THR A 319 12.16 -8.60 -21.16
N ARG A 320 12.74 -9.65 -21.77
CA ARG A 320 14.17 -9.64 -22.09
C ARG A 320 14.44 -8.58 -23.15
N GLY A 321 15.20 -7.56 -22.78
CA GLY A 321 15.85 -6.63 -23.70
C GLY A 321 17.37 -6.82 -23.66
N LYS A 322 17.89 -7.94 -24.17
CA LYS A 322 19.35 -8.10 -24.38
C LYS A 322 19.64 -8.96 -25.61
N SER A 323 20.43 -8.39 -26.53
CA SER A 323 21.43 -9.14 -27.31
C SER A 323 22.67 -9.39 -26.42
N ASN A 324 23.54 -10.30 -26.84
CA ASN A 324 24.69 -10.78 -26.07
C ASN A 324 25.77 -9.73 -25.71
N ASP A 325 25.68 -8.48 -26.21
CA ASP A 325 26.77 -7.48 -26.11
C ASP A 325 26.52 -6.33 -25.12
N GLY A 326 25.56 -6.46 -24.20
CA GLY A 326 25.34 -5.43 -23.17
C GLY A 326 24.80 -4.09 -23.67
N GLN A 327 24.61 -3.90 -24.97
CA GLN A 327 23.90 -2.73 -25.52
C GLN A 327 22.39 -2.98 -25.49
N LYS A 328 21.63 -2.02 -24.93
CA LYS A 328 20.15 -2.01 -25.01
C LYS A 328 19.74 -1.77 -26.47
N ILE A 329 19.54 -2.83 -27.26
CA ILE A 329 18.99 -2.72 -28.61
C ILE A 329 17.51 -2.34 -28.50
N ILE A 330 17.19 -1.11 -28.87
CA ILE A 330 15.80 -0.72 -29.17
C ILE A 330 15.40 -1.50 -30.43
N SER A 331 14.38 -2.36 -30.34
CA SER A 331 13.87 -3.07 -31.52
C SER A 331 13.56 -2.08 -32.64
N ARG A 332 14.06 -2.32 -33.86
CA ARG A 332 13.83 -1.46 -35.04
C ARG A 332 12.33 -1.23 -35.32
N LYS A 333 11.49 -2.22 -34.98
CA LYS A 333 10.01 -2.10 -34.98
C LYS A 333 9.46 -1.08 -33.97
N LEU A 334 10.08 -0.93 -32.80
CA LEU A 334 9.71 0.12 -31.83
C LEU A 334 10.18 1.49 -32.30
N LEU A 335 11.33 1.57 -32.98
CA LEU A 335 11.81 2.81 -33.61
C LEU A 335 10.88 3.27 -34.75
N ASP A 336 10.40 2.36 -35.60
CA ASP A 336 9.48 2.71 -36.69
C ASP A 336 8.08 3.10 -36.17
N GLN A 337 7.58 2.46 -35.11
CA GLN A 337 6.34 2.90 -34.45
C GLN A 337 6.51 4.19 -33.63
N ALA A 338 7.72 4.47 -33.12
CA ALA A 338 8.03 5.67 -32.33
C ALA A 338 8.33 6.90 -33.21
N ALA A 339 8.93 6.72 -34.40
CA ALA A 339 9.14 7.79 -35.36
C ALA A 339 7.83 8.43 -35.85
N LEU A 340 6.72 7.68 -35.74
CA LEU A 340 5.37 8.12 -36.12
C LEU A 340 4.55 8.69 -34.95
N SER A 341 5.02 8.68 -33.69
CA SER A 341 4.25 9.27 -32.58
C SER A 341 5.12 10.08 -31.59
N SER A 342 5.07 11.40 -31.72
CA SER A 342 5.64 12.41 -30.81
C SER A 342 4.90 12.54 -29.47
N SER A 343 4.17 11.51 -29.04
CA SER A 343 3.22 11.59 -27.92
C SER A 343 3.91 11.52 -26.55
N TRP A 344 3.48 12.37 -25.62
CA TRP A 344 3.81 12.32 -24.19
C TRP A 344 3.68 10.93 -23.58
N LYS A 345 2.76 10.10 -24.10
CA LYS A 345 2.59 8.69 -23.73
C LYS A 345 3.87 7.86 -23.93
N THR A 346 4.57 8.05 -25.05
CA THR A 346 5.81 7.32 -25.39
C THR A 346 6.97 7.79 -24.53
N LYS A 347 7.05 9.09 -24.23
CA LYS A 347 8.06 9.65 -23.30
C LYS A 347 7.82 9.16 -21.87
N PHE A 348 6.58 9.14 -21.41
CA PHE A 348 6.19 8.60 -20.11
C PHE A 348 6.51 7.10 -20.00
N LEU A 349 6.13 6.29 -20.99
CA LEU A 349 6.47 4.86 -20.98
C LEU A 349 7.98 4.62 -20.99
N ARG A 350 8.77 5.47 -21.65
CA ARG A 350 10.25 5.40 -21.59
C ARG A 350 10.80 5.81 -20.23
N ILE A 351 10.24 6.84 -19.58
CA ILE A 351 10.63 7.23 -18.22
C ILE A 351 10.24 6.12 -17.25
N LEU A 352 9.02 5.58 -17.35
CA LEU A 352 8.58 4.45 -16.55
C LEU A 352 9.48 3.25 -16.81
N ASP A 353 9.72 2.83 -18.05
CA ASP A 353 10.62 1.71 -18.40
C ASP A 353 12.10 1.96 -18.03
N SER A 354 12.54 3.22 -17.89
CA SER A 354 13.90 3.60 -17.50
C SER A 354 14.06 3.84 -15.99
N ALA A 355 13.01 4.30 -15.30
CA ALA A 355 12.91 4.50 -13.85
C ALA A 355 12.47 3.20 -13.16
N THR A 356 11.85 2.26 -13.89
CA THR A 356 11.61 0.87 -13.53
C THR A 356 12.85 0.01 -13.68
N ASP A 357 14.04 0.54 -13.37
CA ASP A 357 15.14 -0.32 -12.96
C ASP A 357 14.84 -0.92 -11.57
N THR A 358 13.71 -1.64 -11.51
CA THR A 358 13.30 -2.49 -10.40
C THR A 358 14.39 -3.52 -10.08
N GLU A 359 15.27 -3.77 -11.06
CA GLU A 359 16.45 -4.61 -10.94
C GLU A 359 17.61 -3.89 -10.23
N ALA A 360 17.78 -2.56 -10.34
CA ALA A 360 18.76 -1.81 -9.53
C ALA A 360 18.41 -1.86 -8.04
N ALA A 361 17.16 -1.58 -7.69
CA ALA A 361 16.69 -1.73 -6.30
C ALA A 361 16.83 -3.18 -5.83
N HIS A 362 16.52 -4.16 -6.70
CA HIS A 362 16.73 -5.57 -6.40
C HIS A 362 18.21 -5.91 -6.18
N THR A 363 19.12 -5.41 -7.02
CA THR A 363 20.56 -5.66 -6.94
C THR A 363 21.11 -5.15 -5.62
N VAL A 364 20.87 -3.86 -5.33
CA VAL A 364 21.33 -3.23 -4.08
C VAL A 364 20.78 -3.96 -2.86
N LEU A 365 19.48 -4.30 -2.85
CA LEU A 365 18.88 -5.01 -1.71
C LEU A 365 19.35 -6.45 -1.59
N SER A 366 19.65 -7.12 -2.70
CA SER A 366 20.23 -8.47 -2.70
C SER A 366 21.65 -8.48 -2.15
N ASP A 367 22.42 -7.42 -2.37
CA ASP A 367 23.79 -7.28 -1.86
C ASP A 367 23.82 -6.88 -0.38
N LEU A 368 22.86 -6.04 0.05
CA LEU A 368 22.80 -5.52 1.42
C LEU A 368 22.09 -6.44 2.42
N LEU A 369 21.05 -7.16 1.99
CA LEU A 369 20.29 -8.04 2.88
C LEU A 369 20.93 -9.43 2.95
N PRO A 370 20.95 -10.09 4.12
CA PRO A 370 21.53 -11.42 4.23
C PRO A 370 20.82 -12.44 3.31
N PRO A 371 21.55 -13.46 2.82
CA PRO A 371 20.95 -14.52 2.02
C PRO A 371 19.70 -15.11 2.69
N GLY A 372 18.67 -15.41 1.89
CA GLY A 372 17.40 -15.94 2.39
C GLY A 372 16.48 -14.93 3.09
N HIS A 373 16.79 -13.63 3.06
CA HIS A 373 15.93 -12.58 3.63
C HIS A 373 15.25 -11.71 2.57
N TYR A 374 15.70 -11.75 1.31
CA TYR A 374 15.08 -11.00 0.22
C TYR A 374 14.67 -11.90 -0.94
N PHE A 375 13.38 -11.83 -1.29
CA PHE A 375 12.77 -12.65 -2.31
C PHE A 375 12.11 -11.77 -3.35
N ARG A 376 12.79 -11.60 -4.49
CA ARG A 376 12.22 -10.97 -5.68
C ARG A 376 11.56 -12.03 -6.58
N PHE A 377 10.29 -11.82 -6.90
CA PHE A 377 9.51 -12.59 -7.85
C PHE A 377 9.09 -11.69 -9.01
N ASN A 378 9.77 -11.80 -10.15
CA ASN A 378 9.52 -10.99 -11.34
C ASN A 378 9.62 -11.85 -12.60
N PRO A 379 8.50 -12.39 -13.11
CA PRO A 379 8.51 -13.35 -14.22
C PRO A 379 9.07 -12.77 -15.51
N TYR A 380 9.79 -13.59 -16.27
CA TYR A 380 10.12 -13.26 -17.66
C TYR A 380 8.90 -13.54 -18.55
N LEU A 381 8.43 -12.52 -19.24
CA LEU A 381 7.32 -12.63 -20.18
C LEU A 381 7.83 -13.07 -21.55
N THR A 382 7.08 -13.95 -22.21
CA THR A 382 7.40 -14.48 -23.55
C THR A 382 7.30 -13.38 -24.60
N GLU A 383 6.38 -12.44 -24.41
CA GLU A 383 6.20 -11.28 -25.26
C GLU A 383 6.00 -10.01 -24.45
N PHE A 384 6.30 -8.87 -25.07
CA PHE A 384 6.00 -7.58 -24.45
C PHE A 384 4.48 -7.39 -24.38
N LEU A 385 3.98 -7.20 -23.16
CA LEU A 385 2.57 -6.91 -22.90
C LEU A 385 2.42 -5.48 -22.38
N SER A 386 1.65 -4.67 -23.09
CA SER A 386 1.36 -3.30 -22.71
C SER A 386 0.53 -3.24 -21.41
N MET A 387 0.72 -2.22 -20.60
CA MET A 387 0.04 -2.02 -19.30
C MET A 387 -1.49 -1.87 -19.41
N VAL A 388 -2.01 -1.67 -20.61
CA VAL A 388 -3.43 -1.45 -20.92
C VAL A 388 -4.00 -2.52 -21.87
N GLU A 389 -3.28 -3.62 -22.06
CA GLU A 389 -3.71 -4.74 -22.90
C GLU A 389 -4.88 -5.48 -22.24
N VAL A 390 -5.98 -5.68 -22.96
CA VAL A 390 -7.18 -6.37 -22.44
C VAL A 390 -7.67 -7.50 -23.33
N ARG A 391 -6.94 -7.79 -24.40
CA ARG A 391 -7.28 -8.90 -25.30
C ARG A 391 -7.20 -10.25 -24.57
N PRO A 392 -8.27 -11.06 -24.57
CA PRO A 392 -8.32 -12.31 -23.81
C PRO A 392 -7.16 -13.26 -24.10
N GLU A 393 -6.71 -13.36 -25.35
CA GLU A 393 -5.59 -14.21 -25.76
C GLU A 393 -4.25 -13.75 -25.15
N LYS A 394 -4.05 -12.44 -24.99
CA LYS A 394 -2.86 -11.87 -24.36
C LYS A 394 -2.87 -12.06 -22.86
N ILE A 395 -4.03 -11.90 -22.23
CA ILE A 395 -4.21 -12.20 -20.80
C ILE A 395 -3.98 -13.69 -20.52
N ALA A 396 -4.51 -14.59 -21.37
CA ALA A 396 -4.27 -16.02 -21.22
C ALA A 396 -2.79 -16.39 -21.34
N GLN A 397 -2.06 -15.74 -22.26
CA GLN A 397 -0.60 -15.93 -22.37
C GLN A 397 0.14 -15.44 -21.13
N LEU A 398 -0.26 -14.28 -20.56
CA LEU A 398 0.30 -13.75 -19.32
C LEU A 398 0.13 -14.72 -18.14
N GLU A 399 -1.05 -15.33 -18.02
CA GLU A 399 -1.35 -16.33 -17.00
C GLU A 399 -0.53 -17.60 -17.19
N LYS A 400 -0.36 -18.04 -18.43
CA LYS A 400 0.49 -19.18 -18.77
C LYS A 400 1.95 -18.92 -18.39
N ASP A 401 2.49 -17.76 -18.74
CA ASP A 401 3.86 -17.35 -18.35
C ASP A 401 4.02 -17.31 -16.83
N THR A 402 3.01 -16.81 -16.12
CA THR A 402 2.99 -16.77 -14.65
C THR A 402 2.99 -18.18 -14.05
N ALA A 403 2.17 -19.09 -14.58
CA ALA A 403 2.10 -20.47 -14.12
C ALA A 403 3.43 -21.22 -14.36
N MET A 404 4.04 -21.04 -15.53
CA MET A 404 5.36 -21.61 -15.84
C MET A 404 6.46 -21.03 -14.94
N TYR A 405 6.40 -19.72 -14.63
CA TYR A 405 7.34 -19.10 -13.71
C TYR A 405 7.22 -19.69 -12.30
N TYR A 406 5.99 -19.84 -11.78
CA TYR A 406 5.75 -20.46 -10.48
C TYR A 406 6.33 -21.88 -10.45
N ALA A 407 6.02 -22.73 -11.43
CA ALA A 407 6.51 -24.11 -11.48
C ALA A 407 8.04 -24.21 -11.48
N ARG A 408 8.75 -23.22 -12.05
CA ARG A 408 10.22 -23.17 -12.04
C ARG A 408 10.83 -22.63 -10.75
N ASN A 409 10.03 -21.99 -9.90
CA ASN A 409 10.48 -21.32 -8.68
C ASN A 409 9.75 -21.85 -7.44
N GLU A 410 9.13 -23.03 -7.54
CA GLU A 410 8.28 -23.59 -6.49
C GLU A 410 9.04 -23.71 -5.16
N ASP A 411 10.27 -24.24 -5.18
CA ASP A 411 11.16 -24.32 -4.00
C ASP A 411 11.36 -22.96 -3.31
N LYS A 412 11.45 -21.88 -4.09
CA LYS A 412 11.60 -20.51 -3.56
C LYS A 412 10.30 -20.03 -2.92
N PHE A 413 9.14 -20.42 -3.45
CA PHE A 413 7.84 -20.14 -2.84
C PHE A 413 7.65 -20.95 -1.54
N GLU A 414 8.08 -22.21 -1.51
CA GLU A 414 8.05 -23.04 -0.31
C GLU A 414 8.95 -22.46 0.79
N GLN A 415 10.17 -22.05 0.44
CA GLN A 415 11.07 -21.37 1.38
C GLN A 415 10.44 -20.10 1.99
N VAL A 416 9.75 -19.30 1.16
CA VAL A 416 9.03 -18.11 1.64
C VAL A 416 7.85 -18.51 2.52
N ALA A 417 7.07 -19.51 2.14
CA ALA A 417 5.94 -19.99 2.92
C ALA A 417 6.38 -20.47 4.32
N ASP A 418 7.48 -21.22 4.40
CA ASP A 418 8.10 -21.65 5.65
C ASP A 418 8.53 -20.46 6.49
N LEU A 419 9.23 -19.49 5.89
CA LEU A 419 9.66 -18.29 6.61
C LEU A 419 8.48 -17.48 7.16
N LEU A 420 7.40 -17.33 6.40
CA LEU A 420 6.24 -16.55 6.81
C LEU A 420 5.39 -17.24 7.89
N THR A 421 5.44 -18.56 7.97
CA THR A 421 4.67 -19.37 8.92
C THR A 421 5.44 -19.76 10.19
N ARG A 422 6.76 -19.54 10.22
CA ARG A 422 7.60 -19.76 11.41
C ARG A 422 7.06 -19.01 12.62
N LYS A 423 6.81 -19.76 13.70
CA LYS A 423 6.39 -19.21 14.99
C LYS A 423 7.57 -18.59 15.73
N ARG A 424 7.24 -17.66 16.62
CA ARG A 424 8.15 -17.03 17.55
C ARG A 424 8.82 -18.04 18.48
N SER A 425 10.14 -18.01 18.55
CA SER A 425 10.96 -18.80 19.45
C SER A 425 10.74 -18.40 20.91
N ILE A 426 10.96 -19.35 21.82
CA ILE A 426 10.86 -19.12 23.27
C ILE A 426 11.91 -18.08 23.72
N ALA A 427 13.12 -18.16 23.15
CA ALA A 427 14.20 -17.20 23.43
C ALA A 427 13.80 -15.77 23.07
N ARG A 428 13.16 -15.57 21.90
CA ARG A 428 12.69 -14.23 21.50
C ARG A 428 11.57 -13.72 22.41
N LYS A 429 10.65 -14.58 22.84
CA LYS A 429 9.63 -14.21 23.83
C LYS A 429 10.26 -13.75 25.15
N ALA A 430 11.27 -14.46 25.64
CA ALA A 430 11.98 -14.10 26.87
C ALA A 430 12.73 -12.77 26.73
N TYR A 431 13.43 -12.56 25.61
CA TYR A 431 14.11 -11.29 25.31
C TYR A 431 13.16 -10.09 25.34
N ASP A 432 11.98 -10.23 24.74
CA ASP A 432 10.98 -9.17 24.69
C ASP A 432 10.38 -8.83 26.05
N VAL A 433 10.10 -9.86 26.87
CA VAL A 433 9.63 -9.66 28.25
C VAL A 433 10.69 -8.92 29.06
N ALA A 434 11.95 -9.34 28.96
CA ALA A 434 13.05 -8.64 29.62
C ALA A 434 13.12 -7.18 29.15
N ARG A 435 13.06 -6.92 27.84
CA ARG A 435 13.06 -5.56 27.29
C ARG A 435 11.90 -4.72 27.83
N HIS A 436 10.69 -5.28 27.94
CA HIS A 436 9.54 -4.56 28.46
C HIS A 436 9.68 -4.22 29.96
N VAL A 437 10.37 -5.07 30.74
CA VAL A 437 10.64 -4.83 32.16
C VAL A 437 11.75 -3.80 32.37
N PHE A 438 12.81 -3.81 31.54
CA PHE A 438 13.95 -2.91 31.67
C PHE A 438 13.73 -1.51 31.10
N TYR A 439 12.74 -1.31 30.22
CA TYR A 439 12.40 -0.01 29.61
C TYR A 439 11.13 0.64 30.19
N ARG A 440 10.55 0.06 31.25
CA ARG A 440 9.65 0.77 32.18
C ARG A 440 10.50 1.42 33.27
#